data_AF-A0A364NXF8-F1
#
_entry.id   AF-A0A364NXF8-F1
#
_cell.length_a   1.000
_cell.length_b   1.000
_cell.length_c   1.000
_cell.angle_alpha   90.00
_cell.angle_beta   90.00
_cell.angle_gamma   90.00
#
_symmetry.space_group_name_H-M   'P 1'
#
loop_
_entity.id
_entity.type
_entity.pdbx_description
1 polymer ?
#
loop_
_entity_poly.entity_id
_entity_poly.type
_entity_poly.pdbx_seq_one_letter_code
_entity_poly.pdbx_strand_id
1 'polypeptide(L)'
;MNAIPLPEDQCRLRDDLLARLARIDDAPAMLHFMAEVLHVLLRRQSDEPFLAAIQDAFAAGLAGLSWEEQKSLAAEVIRVVIDKRPEIARAWHAAEEARLEAEKNPHRRAVDMLDFAHDALDETPYDFASAEARIGDHLTELMDRRLSLMKVPAPAIPSIGYSHTQPFFLFDPRFGAVLKAFVAGPLLKRCRIGLERRVYVKVDQSVLTDPEKAKAFWTEMRPLVWKAVDARLEKFAQHHKSAETKLANQQKGVGFDPEVKIVDKEVVRAKTYNIMGVEFALGKETTTKKVKVTLPPANQLNKDEEEALMLIAELHDGAVHAGIRLPLTADFQFLRTLLDFNTRLFVQSRDELLGLAGHAETTTRFLRDRLREAEKHMNNILADILVMMMFTQHGDMRFGLAEFYAVCVGAARDKSSIEAKRPFIPAELARRPSQLAIQLRESLRRRLHVDVVLGAAERYLECHKVMGKKLYGVELAEARALIEAFPMVFAGDPEEAALVQVGQTVLDLMDGKIVDISVCLVQIGRLYDRVGRKATAQA
;
A
#
# COMPACT_ATOMS: atom_id res chain seq x y z
N MET A 1 -3.55 43.21 0.93
CA MET A 1 -3.39 42.67 -0.43
C MET A 1 -4.77 42.54 -1.05
N ASN A 2 -5.01 43.19 -2.20
CA ASN A 2 -6.31 43.15 -2.88
C ASN A 2 -6.57 41.73 -3.39
N ALA A 3 -7.48 41.01 -2.72
CA ALA A 3 -7.85 39.66 -3.08
C ALA A 3 -8.59 39.66 -4.42
N ILE A 4 -8.09 38.87 -5.37
CA ILE A 4 -8.82 38.56 -6.61
C ILE A 4 -10.13 37.89 -6.17
N PRO A 5 -11.30 38.35 -6.64
CA PRO A 5 -12.58 37.75 -6.26
C PRO A 5 -12.62 36.31 -6.77
N LEU A 6 -12.85 35.37 -5.84
CA LEU A 6 -12.99 33.95 -6.15
C LEU A 6 -14.18 33.73 -7.10
N PRO A 7 -14.08 32.83 -8.09
CA PRO A 7 -15.21 32.39 -8.91
C PRO A 7 -16.44 32.00 -8.08
N GLU A 8 -17.65 32.16 -8.62
CA GLU A 8 -18.92 31.99 -7.89
C GLU A 8 -19.03 30.59 -7.23
N ASP A 9 -18.60 29.55 -7.94
CA ASP A 9 -18.55 28.17 -7.46
C ASP A 9 -17.62 28.02 -6.24
N GLN A 10 -16.49 28.71 -6.23
CA GLN A 10 -15.54 28.68 -5.12
C GLN A 10 -16.03 29.49 -3.93
N CYS A 11 -16.75 30.59 -4.19
CA CYS A 11 -17.44 31.34 -3.15
C CYS A 11 -18.47 30.46 -2.44
N ARG A 12 -19.29 29.70 -3.17
CA ARG A 12 -20.31 28.81 -2.58
C ARG A 12 -19.70 27.69 -1.73
N LEU A 13 -18.68 26.99 -2.23
CA LEU A 13 -17.98 25.96 -1.45
C LEU A 13 -17.35 26.54 -0.18
N ARG A 14 -16.71 27.71 -0.31
CA ARG A 14 -16.14 28.42 0.85
C ARG A 14 -17.24 28.76 1.85
N ASP A 15 -18.35 29.34 1.41
CA ASP A 15 -19.43 29.79 2.29
C ASP A 15 -20.10 28.61 3.01
N ASP A 16 -20.27 27.45 2.34
CA ASP A 16 -20.75 26.21 2.97
C ASP A 16 -19.79 25.68 4.05
N LEU A 17 -18.49 25.65 3.75
CA LEU A 17 -17.47 25.21 4.72
C LEU A 17 -17.37 26.19 5.89
N LEU A 18 -17.49 27.49 5.65
CA LEU A 18 -17.53 28.52 6.70
C LEU A 18 -18.80 28.41 7.55
N ALA A 19 -19.96 28.10 6.95
CA ALA A 19 -21.20 27.87 7.68
C ALA A 19 -21.12 26.63 8.59
N ARG A 20 -20.37 25.59 8.17
CA ARG A 20 -20.10 24.40 9.00
C ARG A 20 -19.07 24.72 10.10
N LEU A 21 -18.01 25.45 9.78
CA LEU A 21 -17.00 25.92 10.74
C LEU A 21 -17.63 26.79 11.84
N ALA A 22 -18.61 27.63 11.50
CA ALA A 22 -19.30 28.49 12.46
C ALA A 22 -20.05 27.69 13.55
N ARG A 23 -20.54 26.48 13.21
CA ARG A 23 -21.29 25.58 14.11
C ARG A 23 -20.39 24.72 15.01
N ILE A 24 -19.08 24.85 14.90
CA ILE A 24 -18.13 24.13 15.74
C ILE A 24 -17.84 24.97 16.99
N ASP A 25 -17.87 24.32 18.15
CA ASP A 25 -17.77 24.99 19.46
C ASP A 25 -16.50 24.64 20.24
N ASP A 26 -15.68 23.69 19.77
CA ASP A 26 -14.44 23.30 20.42
C ASP A 26 -13.27 23.04 19.45
N ALA A 27 -12.04 23.17 19.96
CA ALA A 27 -10.81 23.03 19.19
C ALA A 27 -10.55 21.60 18.66
N PRO A 28 -10.83 20.51 19.41
CA PRO A 28 -10.71 19.15 18.88
C PRO A 28 -11.62 18.87 17.68
N ALA A 29 -12.88 19.30 17.72
CA ALA A 29 -13.80 19.14 16.60
C ALA A 29 -13.39 20.00 15.41
N MET A 30 -12.83 21.20 15.63
CA MET A 30 -12.29 22.04 14.56
C MET A 30 -11.06 21.40 13.89
N LEU A 31 -10.14 20.80 14.67
CA LEU A 31 -8.99 20.07 14.13
C LEU A 31 -9.43 18.86 13.29
N HIS A 32 -10.42 18.11 13.78
CA HIS A 32 -10.99 16.97 13.05
C HIS A 32 -11.66 17.43 11.75
N PHE A 33 -12.52 18.46 11.82
CA PHE A 33 -13.16 19.06 10.65
C PHE A 33 -12.15 19.57 9.63
N MET A 34 -11.11 20.29 10.07
CA MET A 34 -10.08 20.80 9.17
C MET A 34 -9.24 19.68 8.55
N ALA A 35 -8.97 18.59 9.27
CA ALA A 35 -8.30 17.42 8.71
C ALA A 35 -9.14 16.77 7.61
N GLU A 36 -10.44 16.59 7.83
CA GLU A 36 -11.38 16.07 6.81
C GLU A 36 -11.46 16.98 5.59
N VAL A 37 -11.61 18.29 5.80
CA VAL A 37 -11.67 19.29 4.73
C VAL A 37 -10.38 19.29 3.91
N LEU A 38 -9.22 19.28 4.55
CA LEU A 38 -7.93 19.24 3.85
C LEU A 38 -7.73 17.93 3.09
N HIS A 39 -8.10 16.78 3.66
CA HIS A 39 -8.05 15.50 2.95
C HIS A 39 -8.95 15.46 1.73
N VAL A 40 -10.14 16.05 1.83
CA VAL A 40 -11.08 16.15 0.72
C VAL A 40 -10.58 17.11 -0.36
N LEU A 41 -9.94 18.21 0.03
CA LEU A 41 -9.43 19.23 -0.88
C LEU A 41 -8.03 18.93 -1.44
N LEU A 42 -7.29 17.94 -0.93
CA LEU A 42 -5.92 17.62 -1.37
C LEU A 42 -5.77 16.10 -1.62
N ARG A 43 -6.54 15.57 -2.58
CA ARG A 43 -6.64 14.12 -2.85
C ARG A 43 -5.51 13.49 -3.68
N ARG A 44 -4.58 14.27 -4.24
CA ARG A 44 -3.53 13.74 -5.15
C ARG A 44 -2.32 13.23 -4.36
N GLN A 45 -1.68 12.16 -4.83
CA GLN A 45 -0.43 11.63 -4.26
C GLN A 45 0.71 12.67 -4.20
N SER A 46 0.75 13.63 -5.13
CA SER A 46 1.74 14.71 -5.12
C SER A 46 1.51 15.76 -4.03
N ASP A 47 0.31 15.79 -3.43
CA ASP A 47 -0.08 16.79 -2.42
C ASP A 47 0.10 16.26 -0.99
N GLU A 48 0.48 14.99 -0.79
CA GLU A 48 0.70 14.38 0.53
C GLU A 48 1.72 15.14 1.42
N PRO A 49 2.91 15.56 0.92
CA PRO A 49 3.83 16.37 1.73
C PRO A 49 3.29 17.78 2.00
N PHE A 50 2.46 18.32 1.11
CA PHE A 50 1.83 19.64 1.29
C PHE A 50 0.67 19.59 2.28
N LEU A 51 -0.14 18.53 2.26
CA LEU A 51 -1.20 18.26 3.22
C LEU A 51 -0.64 18.07 4.62
N ALA A 52 0.41 17.26 4.77
CA ALA A 52 1.09 17.09 6.05
C ALA A 52 1.66 18.42 6.57
N ALA A 53 2.31 19.21 5.70
CA ALA A 53 2.85 20.51 6.07
C ALA A 53 1.77 21.53 6.47
N ILE A 54 0.62 21.57 5.79
CA ILE A 54 -0.50 22.47 6.16
C ILE A 54 -1.16 22.01 7.45
N GLN A 55 -1.40 20.71 7.63
CA GLN A 55 -2.01 20.18 8.85
C GLN A 55 -1.11 20.43 10.06
N ASP A 56 0.20 20.22 9.92
CA ASP A 56 1.17 20.51 10.97
C ASP A 56 1.28 22.02 11.26
N ALA A 57 1.36 22.87 10.22
CA ALA A 57 1.42 24.31 10.37
C ALA A 57 0.13 24.91 10.95
N PHE A 58 -1.04 24.39 10.57
CA PHE A 58 -2.32 24.78 11.12
C PHE A 58 -2.42 24.38 12.59
N ALA A 59 -2.13 23.13 12.95
CA ALA A 59 -2.15 22.67 14.33
C ALA A 59 -1.16 23.44 15.22
N ALA A 60 0.03 23.79 14.70
CA ALA A 60 1.01 24.62 15.39
C ALA A 60 0.53 26.08 15.54
N GLY A 61 -0.10 26.64 14.51
CA GLY A 61 -0.61 28.01 14.50
C GLY A 61 -1.81 28.25 15.43
N LEU A 62 -2.49 27.20 15.89
CA LEU A 62 -3.59 27.32 16.86
C LEU A 62 -3.11 27.61 18.29
N ALA A 63 -1.86 27.28 18.63
CA ALA A 63 -1.33 27.44 19.97
C ALA A 63 -1.19 28.93 20.34
N GLY A 64 -1.89 29.36 21.39
CA GLY A 64 -1.83 30.74 21.91
C GLY A 64 -2.82 31.72 21.26
N LEU A 65 -3.62 31.30 20.29
CA LEU A 65 -4.70 32.10 19.70
C LEU A 65 -6.00 31.98 20.49
N SER A 66 -6.78 33.07 20.53
CA SER A 66 -8.16 33.05 21.03
C SER A 66 -9.09 32.27 20.10
N TRP A 67 -10.26 31.83 20.58
CA TRP A 67 -11.19 31.02 19.79
C TRP A 67 -11.65 31.69 18.49
N GLU A 68 -11.88 33.01 18.51
CA GLU A 68 -12.23 33.78 17.31
C GLU A 68 -11.07 33.85 16.32
N GLU A 69 -9.83 34.01 16.80
CA GLU A 69 -8.63 34.00 15.96
C GLU A 69 -8.38 32.61 15.36
N GLN A 70 -8.66 31.55 16.10
CA GLN A 70 -8.59 30.17 15.62
C GLN A 70 -9.60 29.90 14.49
N LYS A 71 -10.85 30.37 14.65
CA LYS A 71 -11.87 30.29 13.58
C LYS A 71 -11.48 31.14 12.36
N SER A 72 -10.92 32.32 12.58
CA SER A 72 -10.41 33.18 11.49
C SER A 72 -9.25 32.52 10.73
N LEU A 73 -8.33 31.85 11.43
CA LEU A 73 -7.22 31.12 10.83
C LEU A 73 -7.74 29.92 10.00
N ALA A 74 -8.69 29.15 10.54
CA ALA A 74 -9.31 28.05 9.82
C ALA A 74 -10.03 28.53 8.54
N ALA A 75 -10.75 29.64 8.62
CA ALA A 75 -11.39 30.28 7.47
C ALA A 75 -10.39 30.73 6.40
N GLU A 76 -9.24 31.27 6.83
CA GLU A 76 -8.18 31.67 5.91
C GLU A 76 -7.50 30.48 5.24
N VAL A 77 -7.24 29.39 5.98
CA VAL A 77 -6.68 28.15 5.42
C VAL A 77 -7.64 27.55 4.39
N ILE A 78 -8.94 27.48 4.68
CA ILE A 78 -9.96 27.03 3.71
C ILE A 78 -9.91 27.90 2.44
N ARG A 79 -9.86 29.22 2.59
CA ARG A 79 -9.80 30.16 1.46
C ARG A 79 -8.56 29.92 0.60
N VAL A 80 -7.38 29.81 1.22
CA VAL A 80 -6.10 29.64 0.51
C VAL A 80 -6.07 28.30 -0.24
N VAL A 81 -6.58 27.23 0.36
CA VAL A 81 -6.61 25.90 -0.28
C VAL A 81 -7.57 25.88 -1.47
N ILE A 82 -8.76 26.50 -1.35
CA ILE A 82 -9.72 26.60 -2.45
C ILE A 82 -9.16 27.44 -3.61
N ASP A 83 -8.52 28.59 -3.31
CA ASP A 83 -7.88 29.44 -4.34
C ASP A 83 -6.81 28.68 -5.14
N LYS A 84 -6.07 27.79 -4.48
CA LYS A 84 -5.04 26.97 -5.12
C LYS A 84 -5.58 25.73 -5.85
N ARG A 85 -6.86 25.37 -5.70
CA ARG A 85 -7.47 24.15 -6.26
C ARG A 85 -8.87 24.41 -6.85
N PRO A 86 -8.96 25.21 -7.92
CA PRO A 86 -10.23 25.60 -8.55
C PRO A 86 -11.04 24.43 -9.14
N GLU A 87 -10.39 23.32 -9.47
CA GLU A 87 -11.00 22.11 -10.05
C GLU A 87 -11.83 21.31 -9.02
N ILE A 88 -11.47 21.38 -7.74
CA ILE A 88 -12.16 20.61 -6.68
C ILE A 88 -13.49 21.26 -6.32
N ALA A 89 -13.57 22.59 -6.38
CA ALA A 89 -14.84 23.29 -6.23
C ALA A 89 -15.85 22.82 -7.29
N ARG A 90 -15.43 22.62 -8.54
CA ARG A 90 -16.30 22.10 -9.61
C ARG A 90 -16.74 20.65 -9.37
N ALA A 91 -15.83 19.80 -8.89
CA ALA A 91 -16.14 18.41 -8.57
C ALA A 91 -17.07 18.27 -7.35
N TRP A 92 -16.91 19.15 -6.35
CA TRP A 92 -17.80 19.23 -5.19
C TRP A 92 -19.21 19.64 -5.59
N HIS A 93 -19.36 20.62 -6.49
CA HIS A 93 -20.67 21.00 -7.02
C HIS A 93 -21.33 19.89 -7.81
N ALA A 94 -20.59 19.19 -8.69
CA ALA A 94 -21.14 18.05 -9.41
C ALA A 94 -21.63 16.93 -8.45
N ALA A 95 -20.93 16.73 -7.33
CA ALA A 95 -21.33 15.76 -6.31
C ALA A 95 -22.52 16.26 -5.45
N GLU A 96 -22.58 17.54 -5.13
CA GLU A 96 -23.64 18.13 -4.30
C GLU A 96 -24.93 18.35 -5.12
N GLU A 97 -24.83 18.71 -6.39
CA GLU A 97 -25.97 18.71 -7.33
C GLU A 97 -26.50 17.29 -7.50
N ALA A 98 -25.64 16.28 -7.68
CA ALA A 98 -26.05 14.88 -7.71
C ALA A 98 -26.70 14.43 -6.37
N ARG A 99 -26.25 14.98 -5.23
CA ARG A 99 -26.83 14.70 -3.90
C ARG A 99 -28.21 15.35 -3.73
N LEU A 100 -28.36 16.61 -4.12
CA LEU A 100 -29.61 17.38 -4.05
C LEU A 100 -30.65 16.89 -5.08
N GLU A 101 -30.22 16.44 -6.26
CA GLU A 101 -31.09 15.75 -7.23
C GLU A 101 -31.53 14.38 -6.71
N ALA A 102 -30.65 13.65 -6.00
CA ALA A 102 -30.98 12.38 -5.37
C ALA A 102 -31.95 12.52 -4.18
N GLU A 103 -31.88 13.62 -3.44
CA GLU A 103 -32.85 13.95 -2.37
C GLU A 103 -34.21 14.39 -2.94
N LYS A 104 -34.23 15.04 -4.11
CA LYS A 104 -35.48 15.47 -4.77
C LYS A 104 -36.20 14.36 -5.54
N ASN A 105 -35.51 13.30 -5.95
CA ASN A 105 -36.12 12.18 -6.70
C ASN A 105 -35.59 10.81 -6.22
N PRO A 106 -36.09 10.30 -5.08
CA PRO A 106 -35.66 9.02 -4.51
C PRO A 106 -35.99 7.80 -5.40
N HIS A 107 -36.87 7.95 -6.40
CA HIS A 107 -37.29 6.87 -7.31
C HIS A 107 -36.45 6.71 -8.59
N ARG A 108 -35.54 7.65 -8.93
CA ARG A 108 -34.63 7.48 -10.09
C ARG A 108 -33.38 6.67 -9.79
N ARG A 109 -33.01 6.50 -8.52
CA ARG A 109 -31.87 5.63 -8.12
C ARG A 109 -32.03 4.16 -8.46
N ALA A 110 -33.26 3.67 -8.66
CA ALA A 110 -33.48 2.29 -9.06
C ALA A 110 -33.23 2.05 -10.57
N VAL A 111 -33.16 3.12 -11.39
CA VAL A 111 -33.11 2.99 -12.85
C VAL A 111 -31.81 3.54 -13.43
N ASP A 112 -31.21 4.58 -12.84
CA ASP A 112 -29.98 5.20 -13.39
C ASP A 112 -28.68 4.75 -12.67
N MET A 113 -28.76 3.87 -11.65
CA MET A 113 -27.60 3.09 -11.16
C MET A 113 -27.43 1.74 -11.88
N LEU A 114 -28.15 1.52 -12.98
CA LEU A 114 -28.11 0.27 -13.76
C LEU A 114 -27.18 0.29 -14.98
N ASP A 115 -26.32 1.31 -15.16
CA ASP A 115 -25.41 1.36 -16.33
C ASP A 115 -23.90 1.39 -16.02
N PHE A 116 -23.52 1.05 -14.79
CA PHE A 116 -22.28 0.29 -14.57
C PHE A 116 -22.65 -1.13 -14.20
N ALA A 117 -23.16 -1.85 -15.19
CA ALA A 117 -23.20 -3.30 -15.17
C ALA A 117 -21.75 -3.84 -15.10
N HIS A 118 -21.20 -3.88 -13.88
CA HIS A 118 -20.71 -5.16 -13.40
C HIS A 118 -21.73 -6.21 -13.82
N ASP A 119 -21.30 -7.30 -14.45
CA ASP A 119 -22.15 -8.47 -14.65
C ASP A 119 -22.97 -8.68 -13.39
N ALA A 120 -24.25 -8.29 -13.45
CA ALA A 120 -25.23 -8.55 -12.43
C ALA A 120 -25.38 -10.06 -12.50
N LEU A 121 -24.59 -10.76 -11.68
CA LEU A 121 -24.90 -12.11 -11.26
C LEU A 121 -26.35 -12.05 -10.81
N ASP A 122 -27.20 -12.70 -11.59
CA ASP A 122 -28.62 -12.89 -11.35
C ASP A 122 -28.95 -12.85 -9.85
N GLU A 123 -29.95 -12.05 -9.45
CA GLU A 123 -30.64 -12.15 -8.15
C GLU A 123 -31.46 -13.46 -8.04
N THR A 124 -30.98 -14.53 -8.66
CA THR A 124 -31.36 -15.89 -8.30
C THR A 124 -30.75 -16.19 -6.93
N PRO A 125 -31.48 -16.89 -6.04
CA PRO A 125 -30.88 -17.40 -4.82
C PRO A 125 -29.69 -18.27 -5.22
N TYR A 126 -28.48 -17.80 -4.94
CA TYR A 126 -27.27 -18.56 -5.19
C TYR A 126 -27.27 -19.76 -4.25
N ASP A 127 -27.60 -20.92 -4.79
CA ASP A 127 -27.84 -22.18 -4.06
C ASP A 127 -26.70 -22.55 -3.11
N PHE A 128 -25.49 -22.09 -3.40
CA PHE A 128 -24.27 -22.41 -2.65
C PHE A 128 -23.80 -21.30 -1.70
N ALA A 129 -24.60 -20.26 -1.44
CA ALA A 129 -24.22 -19.13 -0.58
C ALA A 129 -23.71 -19.57 0.81
N SER A 130 -24.41 -20.51 1.44
CA SER A 130 -24.04 -21.04 2.75
C SER A 130 -22.72 -21.84 2.72
N ALA A 131 -22.44 -22.52 1.62
CA ALA A 131 -21.19 -23.26 1.42
C ALA A 131 -20.02 -22.29 1.12
N GLU A 132 -20.26 -21.25 0.33
CA GLU A 132 -19.31 -20.18 0.05
C GLU A 132 -18.91 -19.43 1.33
N ALA A 133 -19.88 -19.05 2.17
CA ALA A 133 -19.61 -18.41 3.45
C ALA A 133 -18.67 -19.26 4.34
N ARG A 134 -18.92 -20.57 4.47
CA ARG A 134 -18.05 -21.46 5.26
C ARG A 134 -16.64 -21.61 4.67
N ILE A 135 -16.51 -21.63 3.35
CA ILE A 135 -15.18 -21.61 2.71
C ILE A 135 -14.48 -20.27 2.99
N GLY A 136 -15.21 -19.16 2.92
CA GLY A 136 -14.72 -17.83 3.29
C GLY A 136 -14.19 -17.79 4.73
N ASP A 137 -14.97 -18.30 5.68
CA ASP A 137 -14.57 -18.41 7.09
C ASP A 137 -13.30 -19.27 7.25
N HIS A 138 -13.20 -20.38 6.52
CA HIS A 138 -12.02 -21.23 6.58
C HIS A 138 -10.77 -20.57 6.00
N LEU A 139 -10.90 -19.86 4.87
CA LEU A 139 -9.80 -19.14 4.25
C LEU A 139 -9.35 -17.96 5.11
N THR A 140 -10.29 -17.24 5.72
CA THR A 140 -9.97 -16.12 6.63
C THR A 140 -9.28 -16.59 7.90
N GLU A 141 -9.72 -17.70 8.49
CA GLU A 141 -9.04 -18.34 9.63
C GLU A 141 -7.62 -18.80 9.24
N LEU A 142 -7.46 -19.38 8.05
CA LEU A 142 -6.14 -19.74 7.53
C LEU A 142 -5.26 -18.49 7.39
N MET A 143 -5.78 -17.38 6.86
CA MET A 143 -5.04 -16.11 6.76
C MET A 143 -4.61 -15.58 8.13
N ASP A 144 -5.48 -15.60 9.13
CA ASP A 144 -5.11 -15.19 10.49
C ASP A 144 -3.99 -16.07 11.07
N ARG A 145 -4.08 -17.40 10.87
CA ARG A 145 -3.03 -18.36 11.29
C ARG A 145 -1.71 -18.16 10.55
N ARG A 146 -1.74 -17.75 9.28
CA ARG A 146 -0.54 -17.54 8.45
C ARG A 146 0.14 -16.23 8.79
N LEU A 147 -0.64 -15.15 8.86
CA LEU A 147 -0.14 -13.83 9.23
C LEU A 147 0.39 -13.81 10.67
N SER A 148 -0.21 -14.56 11.60
CA SER A 148 0.30 -14.64 12.98
C SER A 148 1.73 -15.18 13.07
N LEU A 149 2.16 -16.04 12.13
CA LEU A 149 3.54 -16.53 12.07
C LEU A 149 4.56 -15.45 11.70
N MET A 150 4.09 -14.37 11.07
CA MET A 150 4.88 -13.27 10.54
C MET A 150 4.74 -11.99 11.39
N LYS A 151 3.90 -12.00 12.43
CA LYS A 151 3.71 -10.84 13.30
C LYS A 151 4.97 -10.52 14.09
N VAL A 152 5.26 -9.24 14.19
CA VAL A 152 6.32 -8.69 15.03
C VAL A 152 5.67 -7.76 16.05
N PRO A 153 6.11 -7.75 17.32
CA PRO A 153 5.63 -6.76 18.29
C PRO A 153 5.75 -5.35 17.74
N ALA A 154 4.73 -4.52 17.98
CA ALA A 154 4.77 -3.13 17.58
C ALA A 154 5.96 -2.44 18.27
N PRO A 155 6.77 -1.66 17.54
CA PRO A 155 7.86 -0.95 18.16
C PRO A 155 7.30 0.09 19.15
N ALA A 156 7.84 0.13 20.36
CA ALA A 156 7.48 1.17 21.32
C ALA A 156 7.96 2.52 20.79
N ILE A 157 7.07 3.47 20.51
CA ILE A 157 7.47 4.82 20.07
C ILE A 157 7.51 5.73 21.31
N PRO A 158 8.62 6.45 21.57
CA PRO A 158 9.87 6.51 20.80
C PRO A 158 10.74 5.28 21.05
N SER A 159 11.17 4.61 19.98
CA SER A 159 12.09 3.48 20.08
C SER A 159 13.46 3.99 19.70
N ILE A 160 14.44 3.66 20.54
CA ILE A 160 15.86 3.70 20.21
C ILE A 160 16.06 2.51 19.25
N GLY A 161 15.44 2.48 18.07
CA GLY A 161 15.52 1.36 17.12
C GLY A 161 14.99 1.80 15.76
N TYR A 162 15.28 1.04 14.71
CA TYR A 162 14.86 1.29 13.33
C TYR A 162 13.35 1.09 13.11
N SER A 163 12.51 1.79 13.87
CA SER A 163 11.07 1.60 13.92
C SER A 163 10.30 2.75 13.28
N HIS A 164 9.44 2.44 12.32
CA HIS A 164 8.62 3.45 11.68
C HIS A 164 7.40 3.82 12.54
N THR A 165 6.86 5.02 12.34
CA THR A 165 5.52 5.42 12.82
C THR A 165 4.42 4.52 12.26
N GLN A 166 4.59 4.01 11.04
CA GLN A 166 3.70 3.06 10.40
C GLN A 166 4.46 1.74 10.11
N PRO A 167 4.13 0.61 10.74
CA PRO A 167 4.84 -0.63 10.49
C PRO A 167 4.83 -1.01 9.00
N PHE A 168 5.80 -1.82 8.58
CA PHE A 168 5.71 -2.48 7.28
C PHE A 168 4.36 -3.21 7.18
N PHE A 169 3.71 -3.17 6.01
CA PHE A 169 2.29 -3.53 5.89
C PHE A 169 1.97 -4.95 6.42
N LEU A 170 2.91 -5.90 6.28
CA LEU A 170 2.76 -7.27 6.81
C LEU A 170 2.70 -7.35 8.33
N PHE A 171 3.31 -6.38 9.01
CA PHE A 171 3.30 -6.28 10.47
C PHE A 171 2.16 -5.39 10.98
N ASP A 172 1.45 -4.70 10.09
CA ASP A 172 0.28 -3.90 10.45
C ASP A 172 -0.93 -4.80 10.72
N PRO A 173 -1.53 -4.77 11.92
CA PRO A 173 -2.69 -5.59 12.23
C PRO A 173 -3.90 -5.31 11.31
N ARG A 174 -4.01 -4.09 10.76
CA ARG A 174 -5.10 -3.72 9.85
C ARG A 174 -5.03 -4.47 8.53
N PHE A 175 -3.83 -4.89 8.09
CA PHE A 175 -3.66 -5.62 6.83
C PHE A 175 -4.41 -6.96 6.85
N GLY A 176 -4.46 -7.62 8.02
CA GLY A 176 -5.23 -8.86 8.17
C GLY A 176 -6.72 -8.68 7.89
N ALA A 177 -7.31 -7.53 8.25
CA ALA A 177 -8.71 -7.25 7.97
C ALA A 177 -8.96 -7.03 6.47
N VAL A 178 -8.10 -6.23 5.82
CA VAL A 178 -8.14 -5.99 4.36
C VAL A 178 -8.02 -7.28 3.59
N LEU A 179 -7.03 -8.11 3.93
CA LEU A 179 -6.76 -9.37 3.25
C LEU A 179 -7.93 -10.36 3.43
N LYS A 180 -8.52 -10.44 4.62
CA LYS A 180 -9.69 -11.28 4.88
C LYS A 180 -10.90 -10.87 4.06
N ALA A 181 -11.18 -9.56 3.99
CA ALA A 181 -12.28 -9.04 3.18
C ALA A 181 -12.07 -9.35 1.68
N PHE A 182 -10.84 -9.18 1.18
CA PHE A 182 -10.48 -9.49 -0.20
C PHE A 182 -10.62 -10.99 -0.54
N VAL A 183 -10.09 -11.86 0.34
CA VAL A 183 -10.11 -13.31 0.12
C VAL A 183 -11.52 -13.88 0.21
N ALA A 184 -12.31 -13.48 1.21
CA ALA A 184 -13.68 -13.98 1.40
C ALA A 184 -14.70 -13.39 0.42
N GLY A 185 -14.42 -12.21 -0.15
CA GLY A 185 -15.30 -11.53 -1.08
C GLY A 185 -14.81 -11.65 -2.54
N PRO A 186 -14.10 -10.64 -3.07
CA PRO A 186 -13.69 -10.58 -4.48
C PRO A 186 -13.04 -11.85 -5.01
N LEU A 187 -12.06 -12.41 -4.29
CA LEU A 187 -11.32 -13.59 -4.75
C LEU A 187 -12.21 -14.84 -4.78
N LEU A 188 -13.00 -15.08 -3.73
CA LEU A 188 -13.81 -16.28 -3.61
C LEU A 188 -14.93 -16.31 -4.66
N LYS A 189 -15.55 -15.16 -4.96
CA LYS A 189 -16.53 -15.02 -6.04
C LYS A 189 -15.96 -15.46 -7.39
N ARG A 190 -14.70 -15.15 -7.67
CA ARG A 190 -14.00 -15.55 -8.91
C ARG A 190 -13.50 -17.00 -8.90
N CYS A 191 -13.62 -17.70 -7.77
CA CYS A 191 -13.34 -19.13 -7.63
C CYS A 191 -14.60 -20.02 -7.79
N ARG A 192 -15.81 -19.44 -7.86
CA ARG A 192 -17.10 -20.17 -7.87
C ARG A 192 -17.14 -21.34 -8.85
N ILE A 193 -16.84 -21.11 -10.13
CA ILE A 193 -16.87 -22.17 -11.17
C ILE A 193 -15.96 -23.35 -10.81
N GLY A 194 -14.79 -23.08 -10.23
CA GLY A 194 -13.85 -24.11 -9.79
C GLY A 194 -14.32 -24.86 -8.54
N LEU A 195 -14.97 -24.14 -7.62
CA LEU A 195 -15.51 -24.68 -6.37
C LEU A 195 -16.81 -25.45 -6.59
N GLU A 196 -17.68 -25.02 -7.49
CA GLU A 196 -18.90 -25.72 -7.90
C GLU A 196 -18.55 -27.13 -8.39
N ARG A 197 -17.66 -27.22 -9.38
CA ARG A 197 -17.26 -28.48 -10.00
C ARG A 197 -16.58 -29.46 -9.05
N ARG A 198 -15.97 -28.98 -7.96
CA ARG A 198 -15.10 -29.80 -7.09
C ARG A 198 -15.68 -30.05 -5.72
N VAL A 199 -16.45 -29.11 -5.20
CA VAL A 199 -16.84 -29.00 -3.79
C VAL A 199 -18.34 -28.76 -3.66
N TYR A 200 -18.90 -27.70 -4.23
CA TYR A 200 -20.29 -27.33 -3.92
C TYR A 200 -21.32 -28.36 -4.37
N VAL A 201 -21.12 -29.00 -5.52
CA VAL A 201 -22.02 -30.08 -6.01
C VAL A 201 -22.04 -31.30 -5.07
N LYS A 202 -21.04 -31.45 -4.19
CA LYS A 202 -20.96 -32.54 -3.22
C LYS A 202 -21.54 -32.18 -1.84
N VAL A 203 -22.04 -30.95 -1.67
CA VAL A 203 -22.60 -30.49 -0.39
C VAL A 203 -24.03 -30.97 -0.30
N ASP A 204 -24.25 -32.04 0.47
CA ASP A 204 -25.58 -32.54 0.76
C ASP A 204 -26.28 -31.71 1.85
N GLN A 205 -27.61 -31.74 1.88
CA GLN A 205 -28.42 -31.07 2.91
C GLN A 205 -28.04 -31.52 4.33
N SER A 206 -27.62 -32.79 4.50
CA SER A 206 -27.14 -33.33 5.77
C SER A 206 -25.84 -32.67 6.28
N VAL A 207 -24.97 -32.21 5.36
CA VAL A 207 -23.74 -31.47 5.66
C VAL A 207 -24.06 -30.05 6.12
N LEU A 208 -25.18 -29.48 5.67
CA LEU A 208 -25.62 -28.14 6.06
C LEU A 208 -26.30 -28.13 7.44
N THR A 209 -27.01 -29.21 7.79
CA THR A 209 -27.80 -29.29 9.03
C THR A 209 -27.03 -29.88 10.22
N ASP A 210 -26.10 -30.81 9.99
CA ASP A 210 -25.37 -31.51 11.06
C ASP A 210 -23.94 -30.96 11.21
N PRO A 211 -23.59 -30.34 12.36
CA PRO A 211 -22.29 -29.71 12.55
C PRO A 211 -21.11 -30.69 12.57
N GLU A 212 -21.28 -31.94 13.02
CA GLU A 212 -20.19 -32.91 13.05
C GLU A 212 -19.87 -33.43 11.65
N LYS A 213 -20.91 -33.76 10.87
CA LYS A 213 -20.76 -34.13 9.46
C LYS A 213 -20.21 -32.99 8.63
N ALA A 214 -20.63 -31.76 8.91
CA ALA A 214 -20.06 -30.59 8.27
C ALA A 214 -18.55 -30.51 8.51
N LYS A 215 -18.11 -30.64 9.77
CA LYS A 215 -16.70 -30.56 10.13
C LYS A 215 -15.87 -31.65 9.43
N ALA A 216 -16.38 -32.88 9.38
CA ALA A 216 -15.73 -33.99 8.68
C ALA A 216 -15.63 -33.72 7.17
N PHE A 217 -16.73 -33.34 6.53
CA PHE A 217 -16.79 -33.02 5.09
C PHE A 217 -15.82 -31.89 4.72
N TRP A 218 -15.82 -30.78 5.45
CA TRP A 218 -14.93 -29.65 5.15
C TRP A 218 -13.46 -29.97 5.38
N THR A 219 -13.16 -30.91 6.29
CA THR A 219 -11.79 -31.41 6.48
C THR A 219 -11.34 -32.23 5.27
N GLU A 220 -12.21 -33.08 4.73
CA GLU A 220 -11.94 -33.87 3.53
C GLU A 220 -11.84 -33.02 2.26
N MET A 221 -12.72 -32.01 2.11
CA MET A 221 -12.77 -31.16 0.92
C MET A 221 -11.70 -30.07 0.89
N ARG A 222 -11.01 -29.81 2.01
CA ARG A 222 -9.96 -28.78 2.12
C ARG A 222 -8.93 -28.82 0.98
N PRO A 223 -8.35 -29.97 0.57
CA PRO A 223 -7.39 -30.02 -0.53
C PRO A 223 -8.00 -29.64 -1.89
N LEU A 224 -9.29 -29.90 -2.10
CA LEU A 224 -9.99 -29.57 -3.34
C LEU A 224 -10.33 -28.07 -3.42
N VAL A 225 -10.76 -27.49 -2.29
CA VAL A 225 -10.91 -26.03 -2.13
C VAL A 225 -9.57 -25.36 -2.43
N TRP A 226 -8.50 -25.87 -1.84
CA TRP A 226 -7.15 -25.35 -2.05
C TRP A 226 -6.74 -25.34 -3.51
N LYS A 227 -6.89 -26.49 -4.17
CA LYS A 227 -6.54 -26.67 -5.57
C LYS A 227 -7.39 -25.78 -6.50
N ALA A 228 -8.58 -25.34 -6.08
CA ALA A 228 -9.38 -24.40 -6.85
C ALA A 228 -8.87 -22.97 -6.70
N VAL A 229 -8.59 -22.54 -5.46
CA VAL A 229 -8.06 -21.21 -5.14
C VAL A 229 -6.66 -21.01 -5.73
N ASP A 230 -5.75 -21.96 -5.53
CA ASP A 230 -4.37 -21.90 -6.07
C ASP A 230 -4.37 -21.80 -7.60
N ALA A 231 -5.16 -22.63 -8.28
CA ALA A 231 -5.26 -22.59 -9.74
C ALA A 231 -5.83 -21.28 -10.27
N ARG A 232 -6.74 -20.62 -9.52
CA ARG A 232 -7.28 -19.31 -9.92
C ARG A 232 -6.27 -18.20 -9.68
N LEU A 233 -5.57 -18.21 -8.54
CA LEU A 233 -4.48 -17.28 -8.24
C LEU A 233 -3.32 -17.40 -9.24
N GLU A 234 -2.96 -18.62 -9.64
CA GLU A 234 -1.93 -18.84 -10.66
C GLU A 234 -2.30 -18.22 -12.00
N LYS A 235 -3.55 -18.40 -12.45
CA LYS A 235 -4.05 -17.75 -13.67
C LYS A 235 -4.04 -16.24 -13.53
N PHE A 236 -4.54 -15.70 -12.42
CA PHE A 236 -4.53 -14.26 -12.20
C PHE A 236 -3.12 -13.68 -12.15
N ALA A 237 -2.14 -14.37 -11.54
CA ALA A 237 -0.75 -13.94 -11.55
C ALA A 237 -0.17 -13.91 -12.99
N GLN A 238 -0.49 -14.90 -13.83
CA GLN A 238 -0.08 -14.92 -15.23
C GLN A 238 -0.71 -13.77 -16.04
N HIS A 239 -2.02 -13.54 -15.86
CA HIS A 239 -2.74 -12.45 -16.53
C HIS A 239 -2.27 -11.07 -16.07
N HIS A 240 -2.06 -10.88 -14.76
CA HIS A 240 -1.53 -9.65 -14.20
C HIS A 240 -0.15 -9.31 -14.79
N LYS A 241 0.78 -10.26 -14.79
CA LYS A 241 2.13 -10.05 -15.33
C LYS A 241 2.12 -9.78 -16.85
N SER A 242 1.23 -10.46 -17.58
CA SER A 242 1.02 -10.21 -19.02
C SER A 242 0.50 -8.78 -19.24
N ALA A 243 -0.48 -8.36 -18.43
CA ALA A 243 -1.06 -7.03 -18.47
C ALA A 243 -0.03 -5.93 -18.20
N GLU A 244 0.77 -6.07 -17.13
CA GLU A 244 1.87 -5.15 -16.82
C GLU A 244 2.89 -5.04 -17.97
N THR A 245 3.24 -6.18 -18.57
CA THR A 245 4.18 -6.21 -19.70
C THR A 245 3.61 -5.48 -20.91
N LYS A 246 2.33 -5.69 -21.22
CA LYS A 246 1.64 -5.00 -22.33
C LYS A 246 1.54 -3.50 -22.07
N LEU A 247 1.15 -3.08 -20.86
CA LEU A 247 1.09 -1.67 -20.47
C LEU A 247 2.47 -1.00 -20.54
N ALA A 248 3.53 -1.67 -20.07
CA ALA A 248 4.89 -1.16 -20.17
C ALA A 248 5.35 -1.04 -21.64
N ASN A 249 4.94 -1.95 -22.52
CA ASN A 249 5.24 -1.86 -23.95
C ASN A 249 4.46 -0.74 -24.65
N GLN A 250 3.20 -0.50 -24.27
CA GLN A 250 2.42 0.66 -24.74
C GLN A 250 3.10 1.98 -24.34
N GLN A 251 3.56 2.11 -23.10
CA GLN A 251 4.27 3.30 -22.62
C GLN A 251 5.58 3.54 -23.39
N LYS A 252 6.21 2.48 -23.91
CA LYS A 252 7.43 2.56 -24.73
C LYS A 252 7.16 2.80 -26.23
N GLY A 253 5.91 2.94 -26.64
CA GLY A 253 5.56 3.16 -28.05
C GLY A 253 5.75 1.93 -28.95
N VAL A 254 5.91 0.73 -28.38
CA VAL A 254 6.14 -0.51 -29.14
C VAL A 254 4.79 -1.18 -29.43
N GLY A 255 4.60 -1.79 -30.60
CA GLY A 255 3.50 -2.74 -30.86
C GLY A 255 2.09 -2.16 -31.05
N PHE A 256 1.99 -0.94 -31.59
CA PHE A 256 0.70 -0.28 -31.90
C PHE A 256 0.11 -0.68 -33.26
N ASP A 257 0.87 -1.36 -34.12
CA ASP A 257 0.39 -1.73 -35.46
C ASP A 257 -0.46 -3.01 -35.38
N PRO A 258 -1.72 -2.99 -35.86
CA PRO A 258 -2.55 -4.18 -35.94
C PRO A 258 -2.01 -5.14 -37.00
N GLU A 259 -1.74 -6.38 -36.61
CA GLU A 259 -1.32 -7.42 -37.55
C GLU A 259 -2.53 -7.97 -38.33
N VAL A 260 -2.48 -7.87 -39.66
CA VAL A 260 -3.49 -8.50 -40.54
C VAL A 260 -3.04 -9.92 -40.86
N LYS A 261 -3.69 -10.92 -40.26
CA LYS A 261 -3.42 -12.34 -40.54
C LYS A 261 -4.47 -12.90 -41.47
N ILE A 262 -4.05 -13.59 -42.53
CA ILE A 262 -4.95 -14.31 -43.43
C ILE A 262 -5.25 -15.65 -42.79
N VAL A 263 -6.50 -15.85 -42.33
CA VAL A 263 -6.95 -17.09 -41.69
C VAL A 263 -7.93 -17.79 -42.63
N ASP A 264 -7.75 -19.09 -42.81
CA ASP A 264 -8.71 -19.94 -43.52
C ASP A 264 -9.94 -20.15 -42.63
N LYS A 265 -11.04 -19.47 -42.94
CA LYS A 265 -12.32 -19.63 -42.24
C LYS A 265 -13.24 -20.51 -43.07
N GLU A 266 -13.81 -21.54 -42.45
CA GLU A 266 -14.85 -22.35 -43.08
C GLU A 266 -16.12 -21.51 -43.22
N VAL A 267 -16.56 -21.33 -44.46
CA VAL A 267 -17.79 -20.62 -44.81
C VAL A 267 -18.73 -21.61 -45.48
N VAL A 268 -19.90 -21.78 -44.85
CA VAL A 268 -20.99 -22.60 -45.37
C VAL A 268 -21.75 -21.78 -46.42
N ARG A 269 -21.70 -22.17 -47.68
CA ARG A 269 -22.48 -21.54 -48.76
C ARG A 269 -23.58 -22.48 -49.25
N ALA A 270 -24.69 -21.92 -49.71
CA ALA A 270 -25.73 -22.73 -50.34
C ALA A 270 -25.25 -23.22 -51.71
N LYS A 271 -25.45 -24.50 -52.02
CA LYS A 271 -25.12 -25.07 -53.34
C LYS A 271 -26.14 -24.57 -54.36
N THR A 272 -25.73 -23.66 -55.23
CA THR A 272 -26.56 -23.15 -56.32
C THR A 272 -26.37 -24.02 -57.57
N TYR A 273 -27.47 -24.54 -58.10
CA TYR A 273 -27.51 -25.22 -59.39
C TYR A 273 -28.29 -24.33 -60.37
N ASN A 274 -27.76 -24.15 -61.58
CA ASN A 274 -28.42 -23.42 -62.64
C ASN A 274 -28.83 -24.42 -63.72
N ILE A 275 -30.13 -24.63 -63.89
CA ILE A 275 -30.65 -25.47 -64.97
C ILE A 275 -31.62 -24.63 -65.79
N MET A 276 -31.35 -24.54 -67.09
CA MET A 276 -32.19 -23.82 -68.06
C MET A 276 -32.44 -22.34 -67.71
N GLY A 277 -31.48 -21.67 -67.07
CA GLY A 277 -31.55 -20.23 -66.77
C GLY A 277 -32.26 -19.86 -65.48
N VAL A 278 -32.70 -20.85 -64.69
CA VAL A 278 -33.25 -20.63 -63.34
C VAL A 278 -32.28 -21.18 -62.31
N GLU A 279 -31.85 -20.33 -61.38
CA GLU A 279 -30.96 -20.70 -60.28
C GLU A 279 -31.75 -21.20 -59.08
N PHE A 280 -31.41 -22.38 -58.57
CA PHE A 280 -31.98 -22.93 -57.34
C PHE A 280 -30.89 -23.37 -56.36
N ALA A 281 -31.06 -23.00 -55.10
CA ALA A 281 -30.16 -23.37 -54.01
C ALA A 281 -30.62 -24.68 -53.35
N LEU A 282 -29.84 -25.75 -53.51
CA LEU A 282 -30.13 -27.07 -52.93
C LEU A 282 -28.93 -27.58 -52.12
N GLY A 283 -29.05 -27.54 -50.79
CA GLY A 283 -28.02 -28.00 -49.85
C GLY A 283 -26.99 -26.95 -49.47
N LYS A 284 -26.06 -27.32 -48.58
CA LYS A 284 -25.00 -26.46 -48.05
C LYS A 284 -23.63 -27.11 -48.29
N GLU A 285 -22.65 -26.34 -48.72
CA GLU A 285 -21.26 -26.76 -48.90
C GLU A 285 -20.34 -25.91 -48.01
N THR A 286 -19.56 -26.58 -47.18
CA THR A 286 -18.50 -25.98 -46.36
C THR A 286 -17.26 -25.79 -47.23
N THR A 287 -16.93 -24.54 -47.55
CA THR A 287 -15.69 -24.19 -48.28
C THR A 287 -14.78 -23.38 -47.38
N THR A 288 -13.47 -23.63 -47.42
CA THR A 288 -12.48 -22.81 -46.69
C THR A 288 -12.18 -21.56 -47.51
N LYS A 289 -12.44 -20.38 -46.93
CA LYS A 289 -12.11 -19.09 -47.55
C LYS A 289 -11.00 -18.39 -46.76
N LYS A 290 -9.95 -17.96 -47.45
CA LYS A 290 -8.93 -17.06 -46.91
C LYS A 290 -9.56 -15.70 -46.59
N VAL A 291 -9.75 -15.39 -45.30
CA VAL A 291 -10.27 -14.11 -44.83
C VAL A 291 -9.13 -13.35 -44.15
N LYS A 292 -8.93 -12.09 -44.53
CA LYS A 292 -8.06 -11.17 -43.80
C LYS A 292 -8.75 -10.82 -42.48
N VAL A 293 -8.21 -11.28 -41.37
CA VAL A 293 -8.68 -10.93 -40.04
C VAL A 293 -7.66 -9.96 -39.45
N THR A 294 -8.12 -8.76 -39.13
CA THR A 294 -7.34 -7.79 -38.36
C THR A 294 -7.28 -8.30 -36.92
N LEU A 295 -6.10 -8.71 -36.47
CA LEU A 295 -5.91 -9.07 -35.07
C LEU A 295 -5.81 -7.79 -34.24
N PRO A 296 -6.37 -7.77 -33.02
CA PRO A 296 -6.11 -6.67 -32.09
C PRO A 296 -4.60 -6.51 -31.90
N PRO A 297 -4.09 -5.27 -31.69
CA PRO A 297 -2.67 -5.03 -31.50
C PRO A 297 -2.15 -5.91 -30.35
N ALA A 298 -0.92 -6.41 -30.48
CA ALA A 298 -0.34 -7.37 -29.53
C ALA A 298 -0.34 -6.87 -28.08
N ASN A 299 -0.37 -5.54 -27.90
CA ASN A 299 -0.39 -4.89 -26.60
C ASN A 299 -1.80 -4.55 -26.09
N GLN A 300 -2.88 -4.87 -26.81
CA GLN A 300 -4.23 -4.72 -26.27
C GLN A 300 -4.45 -5.71 -25.12
N LEU A 301 -5.06 -5.23 -24.04
CA LEU A 301 -5.41 -6.05 -22.89
C LEU A 301 -6.60 -6.95 -23.23
N ASN A 302 -6.53 -8.19 -22.77
CA ASN A 302 -7.66 -9.12 -22.82
C ASN A 302 -8.57 -8.89 -21.60
N LYS A 303 -9.85 -9.33 -21.68
CA LYS A 303 -10.79 -9.21 -20.56
C LYS A 303 -10.27 -9.84 -19.25
N ASP A 304 -9.59 -10.98 -19.32
CA ASP A 304 -9.00 -11.64 -18.14
C ASP A 304 -7.81 -10.85 -17.56
N GLU A 305 -7.09 -10.10 -18.40
CA GLU A 305 -5.98 -9.23 -17.99
C GLU A 305 -6.49 -7.94 -17.34
N GLU A 306 -7.55 -7.35 -17.91
CA GLU A 306 -8.28 -6.24 -17.30
C GLU A 306 -8.91 -6.64 -15.96
N GLU A 307 -9.54 -7.82 -15.89
CA GLU A 307 -10.09 -8.37 -14.65
C GLU A 307 -9.00 -8.52 -13.57
N ALA A 308 -7.83 -9.06 -13.92
CA ALA A 308 -6.72 -9.22 -12.99
C ALA A 308 -6.21 -7.86 -12.46
N LEU A 309 -6.07 -6.85 -13.34
CA LEU A 309 -5.67 -5.50 -12.94
C LEU A 309 -6.72 -4.82 -12.04
N MET A 310 -8.01 -4.97 -12.35
CA MET A 310 -9.08 -4.42 -11.51
C MET A 310 -9.11 -5.09 -10.12
N LEU A 311 -8.95 -6.41 -10.06
CA LEU A 311 -8.96 -7.13 -8.79
C LEU A 311 -7.78 -6.76 -7.89
N ILE A 312 -6.57 -6.58 -8.45
CA ILE A 312 -5.44 -6.15 -7.64
C ILE A 312 -5.59 -4.68 -7.22
N ALA A 313 -6.16 -3.84 -8.08
CA ALA A 313 -6.49 -2.45 -7.72
C ALA A 313 -7.49 -2.41 -6.55
N GLU A 314 -8.50 -3.28 -6.54
CA GLU A 314 -9.46 -3.38 -5.43
C GLU A 314 -8.77 -3.75 -4.10
N LEU A 315 -7.76 -4.65 -4.11
CA LEU A 315 -6.95 -4.95 -2.93
C LEU A 315 -6.15 -3.73 -2.47
N HIS A 316 -5.52 -3.02 -3.40
CA HIS A 316 -4.74 -1.82 -3.12
C HIS A 316 -5.62 -0.69 -2.58
N ASP A 317 -6.78 -0.46 -3.18
CA ASP A 317 -7.75 0.52 -2.74
C ASP A 317 -8.26 0.18 -1.34
N GLY A 318 -8.62 -1.09 -1.08
CA GLY A 318 -8.99 -1.53 0.27
C GLY A 318 -7.91 -1.28 1.32
N ALA A 319 -6.64 -1.46 0.95
CA ALA A 319 -5.51 -1.15 1.81
C ALA A 319 -5.34 0.36 2.04
N VAL A 320 -5.48 1.17 1.00
CA VAL A 320 -5.42 2.65 1.09
C VAL A 320 -6.52 3.18 1.99
N HIS A 321 -7.76 2.69 1.87
CA HIS A 321 -8.88 3.04 2.76
C HIS A 321 -8.59 2.67 4.23
N ALA A 322 -7.86 1.58 4.47
CA ALA A 322 -7.42 1.19 5.80
C ALA A 322 -6.19 1.97 6.31
N GLY A 323 -5.63 2.89 5.51
CA GLY A 323 -4.43 3.66 5.82
C GLY A 323 -3.15 2.82 5.75
N ILE A 324 -3.10 1.85 4.84
CA ILE A 324 -1.97 0.94 4.60
C ILE A 324 -1.44 1.15 3.19
N ARG A 325 -0.13 1.31 3.05
CA ARG A 325 0.53 1.41 1.74
C ARG A 325 1.10 0.06 1.33
N LEU A 326 0.48 -0.56 0.32
CA LEU A 326 0.99 -1.81 -0.27
C LEU A 326 2.04 -1.52 -1.36
N PRO A 327 3.16 -2.26 -1.39
CA PRO A 327 4.08 -2.22 -2.52
C PRO A 327 3.45 -2.90 -3.75
N LEU A 328 3.92 -2.57 -4.96
CA LEU A 328 3.47 -3.22 -6.20
C LEU A 328 3.72 -4.74 -6.21
N THR A 329 4.69 -5.20 -5.42
CA THR A 329 5.02 -6.62 -5.23
C THR A 329 4.03 -7.37 -4.35
N ALA A 330 3.04 -6.70 -3.75
CA ALA A 330 1.92 -7.32 -3.03
C ALA A 330 0.83 -7.81 -4.00
N ASP A 331 1.24 -8.62 -4.99
CA ASP A 331 0.42 -9.10 -6.10
C ASP A 331 -0.21 -10.49 -5.84
N PHE A 332 -0.81 -11.10 -6.87
CA PHE A 332 -1.35 -12.46 -6.78
C PHE A 332 -0.30 -13.53 -6.47
N GLN A 333 0.96 -13.34 -6.87
CA GLN A 333 2.04 -14.27 -6.55
C GLN A 333 2.41 -14.21 -5.07
N PHE A 334 2.36 -13.02 -4.48
CA PHE A 334 2.46 -12.85 -3.03
C PHE A 334 1.30 -13.51 -2.30
N LEU A 335 0.06 -13.29 -2.72
CA LEU A 335 -1.12 -13.95 -2.15
C LEU A 335 -1.00 -15.48 -2.18
N ARG A 336 -0.62 -16.03 -3.34
CA ARG A 336 -0.35 -17.46 -3.52
C ARG A 336 0.73 -17.95 -2.55
N THR A 337 1.81 -17.18 -2.38
CA THR A 337 2.91 -17.55 -1.48
C THR A 337 2.47 -17.57 -0.02
N LEU A 338 1.70 -16.57 0.44
CA LEU A 338 1.14 -16.54 1.81
C LEU A 338 0.24 -17.73 2.10
N LEU A 339 -0.48 -18.16 1.07
CA LEU A 339 -1.43 -19.25 1.12
C LEU A 339 -0.69 -20.61 1.20
N ASP A 340 0.29 -20.86 0.32
CA ASP A 340 0.81 -22.21 0.07
C ASP A 340 2.16 -22.55 0.71
N PHE A 341 2.78 -21.64 1.44
CA PHE A 341 4.12 -21.92 1.97
C PHE A 341 4.13 -23.07 3.01
N ASN A 342 5.29 -23.71 3.18
CA ASN A 342 5.49 -24.72 4.22
C ASN A 342 5.64 -24.05 5.60
N THR A 343 4.58 -24.09 6.43
CA THR A 343 4.59 -23.47 7.77
C THR A 343 5.66 -24.05 8.68
N ARG A 344 5.86 -25.38 8.66
CA ARG A 344 6.79 -26.06 9.56
C ARG A 344 8.22 -25.63 9.28
N LEU A 345 8.59 -25.66 8.00
CA LEU A 345 9.92 -25.22 7.57
C LEU A 345 10.14 -23.74 7.87
N PHE A 346 9.15 -22.88 7.56
CA PHE A 346 9.25 -21.45 7.83
C PHE A 346 9.43 -21.16 9.33
N VAL A 347 8.63 -21.79 10.20
CA VAL A 347 8.74 -21.63 11.66
C VAL A 347 10.09 -22.12 12.17
N GLN A 348 10.57 -23.28 11.70
CA GLN A 348 11.88 -23.79 12.07
C GLN A 348 13.00 -22.82 11.70
N SER A 349 13.02 -22.33 10.45
CA SER A 349 14.02 -21.36 9.98
C SER A 349 13.90 -20.02 10.72
N ARG A 350 12.67 -19.56 10.99
CA ARG A 350 12.41 -18.33 11.74
C ARG A 350 12.97 -18.42 13.15
N ASP A 351 12.62 -19.47 13.88
CA ASP A 351 13.02 -19.62 15.29
C ASP A 351 14.53 -19.83 15.42
N GLU A 352 15.15 -20.58 14.50
CA GLU A 352 16.61 -20.71 14.41
C GLU A 352 17.27 -19.35 14.16
N LEU A 353 16.85 -18.61 13.14
CA LEU A 353 17.51 -17.37 12.74
C LEU A 353 17.26 -16.21 13.71
N LEU A 354 16.07 -16.11 14.31
CA LEU A 354 15.78 -15.15 15.38
C LEU A 354 16.58 -15.47 16.64
N GLY A 355 16.64 -16.75 17.03
CA GLY A 355 17.48 -17.18 18.15
C GLY A 355 18.95 -16.81 17.93
N LEU A 356 19.48 -17.14 16.75
CA LEU A 356 20.86 -16.79 16.39
C LEU A 356 21.10 -15.27 16.35
N ALA A 357 20.16 -14.48 15.83
CA ALA A 357 20.26 -13.02 15.80
C ALA A 357 20.25 -12.39 17.20
N GLY A 358 19.52 -12.99 18.15
CA GLY A 358 19.44 -12.56 19.55
C GLY A 358 20.61 -13.00 20.43
N HIS A 359 21.43 -13.98 20.00
CA HIS A 359 22.55 -14.47 20.79
C HIS A 359 23.82 -13.62 20.63
N ALA A 360 24.39 -13.18 21.76
CA ALA A 360 25.55 -12.30 21.78
C ALA A 360 26.82 -12.92 21.17
N GLU A 361 26.99 -14.24 21.26
CA GLU A 361 28.16 -14.97 20.73
C GLU A 361 28.05 -15.26 19.22
N THR A 362 26.88 -15.07 18.60
CA THR A 362 26.71 -15.30 17.17
C THR A 362 27.51 -14.28 16.37
N THR A 363 28.38 -14.78 15.49
CA THR A 363 29.09 -13.93 14.54
C THR A 363 28.20 -13.59 13.34
N THR A 364 28.31 -12.36 12.83
CA THR A 364 27.59 -11.91 11.62
C THR A 364 27.82 -12.84 10.43
N ARG A 365 29.03 -13.40 10.29
CA ARG A 365 29.36 -14.35 9.22
C ARG A 365 28.55 -15.63 9.34
N PHE A 366 28.51 -16.23 10.53
CA PHE A 366 27.73 -17.44 10.78
C PHE A 366 26.24 -17.21 10.54
N LEU A 367 25.70 -16.08 11.00
CA LEU A 367 24.30 -15.70 10.78
C LEU A 367 23.97 -15.58 9.28
N ARG A 368 24.86 -14.98 8.48
CA ARG A 368 24.70 -14.88 7.02
C ARG A 368 24.75 -16.24 6.33
N ASP A 369 25.63 -17.13 6.76
CA ASP A 369 25.73 -18.47 6.18
C ASP A 369 24.46 -19.28 6.47
N ARG A 370 23.91 -19.17 7.68
CA ARG A 370 22.62 -19.79 8.05
C ARG A 370 21.44 -19.20 7.30
N LEU A 371 21.40 -17.88 7.13
CA LEU A 371 20.37 -17.22 6.32
C LEU A 371 20.42 -17.72 4.87
N ARG A 372 21.62 -17.79 4.26
CA ARG A 372 21.78 -18.31 2.89
C ARG A 372 21.31 -19.75 2.74
N GLU A 373 21.51 -20.60 3.75
CA GLU A 373 21.01 -21.97 3.73
C GLU A 373 19.47 -22.00 3.78
N ALA A 374 18.87 -21.19 4.65
CA ALA A 374 17.42 -21.06 4.75
C ALA A 374 16.80 -20.55 3.43
N GLU A 375 17.45 -19.58 2.77
CA GLU A 375 17.02 -19.03 1.48
C GLU A 375 16.96 -20.07 0.35
N LYS A 376 17.77 -21.13 0.38
CA LYS A 376 17.73 -22.20 -0.65
C LYS A 376 16.40 -22.94 -0.68
N HIS A 377 15.68 -22.95 0.44
CA HIS A 377 14.46 -23.73 0.62
C HIS A 377 13.20 -22.86 0.67
N MET A 378 13.33 -21.55 0.45
CA MET A 378 12.23 -20.58 0.55
C MET A 378 12.15 -19.70 -0.71
N ASN A 379 10.93 -19.26 -1.04
CA ASN A 379 10.75 -18.22 -2.05
C ASN A 379 11.34 -16.88 -1.55
N ASN A 380 11.82 -16.04 -2.47
CA ASN A 380 12.34 -14.70 -2.19
C ASN A 380 11.40 -13.88 -1.29
N ILE A 381 10.08 -14.00 -1.49
CA ILE A 381 9.06 -13.34 -0.65
C ILE A 381 9.19 -13.77 0.82
N LEU A 382 9.28 -15.08 1.09
CA LEU A 382 9.37 -15.60 2.47
C LEU A 382 10.73 -15.30 3.10
N ALA A 383 11.79 -15.37 2.30
CA ALA A 383 13.13 -14.96 2.71
C ALA A 383 13.15 -13.49 3.14
N ASP A 384 12.56 -12.60 2.34
CA ASP A 384 12.45 -11.18 2.66
C ASP A 384 11.66 -10.96 3.95
N ILE A 385 10.53 -11.64 4.13
CA ILE A 385 9.72 -11.57 5.36
C ILE A 385 10.57 -11.96 6.57
N LEU A 386 11.28 -13.08 6.50
CA LEU A 386 12.10 -13.57 7.59
C LEU A 386 13.24 -12.58 7.92
N VAL A 387 13.90 -12.03 6.91
CA VAL A 387 14.95 -11.03 7.08
C VAL A 387 14.39 -9.74 7.70
N MET A 388 13.21 -9.29 7.28
CA MET A 388 12.54 -8.14 7.89
C MET A 388 12.15 -8.41 9.35
N MET A 389 11.72 -9.63 9.69
CA MET A 389 11.44 -10.01 11.08
C MET A 389 12.71 -9.95 11.93
N MET A 390 13.83 -10.50 11.44
CA MET A 390 15.13 -10.41 12.12
C MET A 390 15.55 -8.97 12.36
N PHE A 391 15.46 -8.12 11.33
CA PHE A 391 15.81 -6.71 11.43
C PHE A 391 14.90 -5.95 12.40
N THR A 392 13.60 -6.24 12.39
CA THR A 392 12.65 -5.50 13.25
C THR A 392 12.79 -5.91 14.72
N GLN A 393 13.10 -7.18 15.02
CA GLN A 393 13.23 -7.66 16.41
C GLN A 393 14.65 -7.50 16.98
N HIS A 394 15.68 -7.64 16.16
CA HIS A 394 17.08 -7.70 16.57
C HIS A 394 17.97 -6.69 15.80
N GLY A 395 17.36 -5.62 15.28
CA GLY A 395 18.03 -4.56 14.51
C GLY A 395 19.11 -3.79 15.27
N ASP A 396 19.06 -3.83 16.61
CA ASP A 396 20.08 -3.23 17.49
C ASP A 396 21.13 -4.24 17.97
N MET A 397 21.07 -5.49 17.49
CA MET A 397 21.97 -6.58 17.86
C MET A 397 22.87 -6.97 16.67
N ARG A 398 23.07 -8.27 16.43
CA ARG A 398 23.99 -8.79 15.42
C ARG A 398 23.48 -8.64 13.98
N PHE A 399 22.20 -8.33 13.80
CA PHE A 399 21.57 -8.14 12.50
C PHE A 399 21.08 -6.69 12.34
N GLY A 400 22.04 -5.77 12.25
CA GLY A 400 21.76 -4.34 12.13
C GLY A 400 21.53 -3.88 10.69
N LEU A 401 21.54 -2.55 10.51
CA LEU A 401 21.25 -1.95 9.21
C LEU A 401 22.28 -2.35 8.14
N ALA A 402 23.55 -2.52 8.52
CA ALA A 402 24.61 -2.96 7.62
C ALA A 402 24.35 -4.37 7.08
N GLU A 403 23.88 -5.28 7.92
CA GLU A 403 23.51 -6.64 7.55
C GLU A 403 22.26 -6.64 6.66
N PHE A 404 21.24 -5.87 7.04
CA PHE A 404 20.00 -5.75 6.29
C PHE A 404 20.26 -5.17 4.88
N TYR A 405 21.08 -4.12 4.79
CA TYR A 405 21.54 -3.54 3.52
C TYR A 405 22.36 -4.54 2.69
N ALA A 406 23.27 -5.30 3.33
CA ALA A 406 24.08 -6.31 2.64
C ALA A 406 23.23 -7.45 2.06
N VAL A 407 22.17 -7.88 2.77
CA VAL A 407 21.21 -8.88 2.26
C VAL A 407 20.41 -8.33 1.08
N CYS A 408 20.01 -7.06 1.14
CA CYS A 408 19.31 -6.39 0.05
C CYS A 408 20.16 -6.30 -1.22
N VAL A 409 21.36 -5.73 -1.10
CA VAL A 409 22.21 -5.44 -2.27
C VAL A 409 22.83 -6.73 -2.81
N GLY A 410 23.30 -7.62 -1.93
CA GLY A 410 23.96 -8.86 -2.31
C GLY A 410 25.01 -8.64 -3.41
N ALA A 411 24.81 -9.28 -4.57
CA ALA A 411 25.64 -9.13 -5.77
C ALA A 411 24.95 -8.33 -6.91
N ALA A 412 23.86 -7.62 -6.63
CA ALA A 412 23.11 -6.87 -7.63
C ALA A 412 23.86 -5.60 -8.08
N ARG A 413 23.74 -5.25 -9.36
CA ARG A 413 24.43 -4.09 -9.96
C ARG A 413 23.60 -2.81 -9.96
N ASP A 414 22.28 -2.94 -10.02
CA ASP A 414 21.29 -1.88 -10.13
C ASP A 414 20.01 -2.18 -9.33
N LYS A 415 19.17 -1.16 -9.13
CA LYS A 415 17.95 -1.21 -8.30
C LYS A 415 16.91 -2.20 -8.84
N SER A 416 16.77 -2.31 -10.17
CA SER A 416 15.89 -3.28 -10.81
C SER A 416 16.31 -4.74 -10.55
N SER A 417 17.61 -5.05 -10.58
CA SER A 417 18.11 -6.39 -10.22
C SER A 417 17.89 -6.71 -8.75
N ILE A 418 17.92 -5.69 -7.88
CA ILE A 418 17.60 -5.83 -6.47
C ILE A 418 16.11 -6.16 -6.33
N GLU A 419 15.23 -5.36 -6.90
CA GLU A 419 13.76 -5.54 -6.82
C GLU A 419 13.32 -6.90 -7.38
N ALA A 420 13.99 -7.41 -8.42
CA ALA A 420 13.72 -8.74 -8.96
C ALA A 420 14.09 -9.88 -7.99
N LYS A 421 15.13 -9.70 -7.16
CA LYS A 421 15.59 -10.72 -6.21
C LYS A 421 14.97 -10.57 -4.82
N ARG A 422 14.65 -9.34 -4.44
CA ARG A 422 14.20 -8.92 -3.11
C ARG A 422 12.97 -8.04 -3.28
N PRO A 423 11.75 -8.59 -3.26
CA PRO A 423 10.53 -7.83 -3.55
C PRO A 423 10.12 -6.83 -2.45
N PHE A 424 10.57 -6.99 -1.20
CA PHE A 424 10.11 -6.17 -0.07
C PHE A 424 11.22 -5.41 0.63
N ILE A 425 12.39 -6.02 0.80
CA ILE A 425 13.52 -5.37 1.49
C ILE A 425 13.89 -4.00 0.90
N PRO A 426 13.93 -3.79 -0.44
CA PRO A 426 14.35 -2.51 -1.01
C PRO A 426 13.36 -1.39 -0.70
N ALA A 427 12.07 -1.70 -0.74
CA ALA A 427 11.01 -0.76 -0.37
C ALA A 427 11.10 -0.39 1.10
N GLU A 428 11.40 -1.35 1.99
CA GLU A 428 11.56 -1.05 3.41
C GLU A 428 12.85 -0.28 3.71
N LEU A 429 13.96 -0.58 3.02
CA LEU A 429 15.20 0.20 3.10
C LEU A 429 15.02 1.63 2.61
N ALA A 430 14.33 1.82 1.48
CA ALA A 430 14.06 3.13 0.89
C ALA A 430 13.31 4.06 1.88
N ARG A 431 12.46 3.50 2.73
CA ARG A 431 11.75 4.30 3.73
C ARG A 431 12.68 4.78 4.85
N ARG A 432 13.65 3.96 5.29
CA ARG A 432 14.42 4.15 6.54
C ARG A 432 15.04 5.54 6.75
N PRO A 433 15.72 6.15 5.77
CA PRO A 433 16.35 7.46 5.96
C PRO A 433 15.37 8.51 6.48
N SER A 434 14.22 8.65 5.82
CA SER A 434 13.19 9.63 6.18
C SER A 434 12.56 9.31 7.55
N GLN A 435 12.43 8.03 7.90
CA GLN A 435 11.92 7.62 9.22
C GLN A 435 12.85 8.07 10.34
N LEU A 436 14.16 7.84 10.18
CA LEU A 436 15.16 8.20 11.19
C LEU A 436 15.26 9.73 11.35
N ALA A 437 15.09 10.48 10.27
CA ALA A 437 14.98 11.94 10.33
C ALA A 437 13.74 12.37 11.14
N ILE A 438 12.59 11.75 10.89
CA ILE A 438 11.35 12.00 11.65
C ILE A 438 11.51 11.59 13.11
N GLN A 439 12.15 10.45 13.41
CA GLN A 439 12.40 10.02 14.78
C GLN A 439 13.25 11.03 15.55
N LEU A 440 14.31 11.56 14.93
CA LEU A 440 15.13 12.59 15.54
C LEU A 440 14.30 13.85 15.81
N ARG A 441 13.54 14.31 14.81
CA ARG A 441 12.63 15.45 14.93
C ARG A 441 11.62 15.28 16.07
N GLU A 442 10.95 14.13 16.14
CA GLU A 442 9.95 13.83 17.17
C GLU A 442 10.58 13.67 18.56
N SER A 443 11.81 13.14 18.64
CA SER A 443 12.54 13.04 19.89
C SER A 443 12.86 14.41 20.49
N LEU A 444 13.22 15.36 19.63
CA LEU A 444 13.42 16.77 19.96
C LEU A 444 12.10 17.45 20.33
N ARG A 445 11.06 17.30 19.49
CA ARG A 445 9.72 17.91 19.70
C ARG A 445 9.08 17.49 21.02
N ARG A 446 9.19 16.21 21.38
CA ARG A 446 8.63 15.65 22.63
C ARG A 446 9.52 15.86 23.85
N ARG A 447 10.68 16.51 23.68
CA ARG A 447 11.65 16.80 24.75
C ARG A 447 12.09 15.53 25.50
N LEU A 448 12.37 14.46 24.77
CA LEU A 448 12.79 13.19 25.34
C LEU A 448 14.17 13.29 26.01
N HIS A 449 14.53 12.27 26.80
CA HIS A 449 15.85 12.16 27.42
C HIS A 449 16.99 12.25 26.39
N VAL A 450 18.13 12.82 26.80
CA VAL A 450 19.27 13.08 25.91
C VAL A 450 19.77 11.81 25.21
N ASP A 451 19.78 10.67 25.90
CA ASP A 451 20.21 9.39 25.33
C ASP A 451 19.35 8.94 24.14
N VAL A 452 18.04 9.26 24.16
CA VAL A 452 17.13 8.93 23.05
C VAL A 452 17.43 9.79 21.83
N VAL A 453 17.69 11.10 22.05
CA VAL A 453 18.07 12.03 20.98
C VAL A 453 19.42 11.63 20.37
N LEU A 454 20.41 11.29 21.20
CA LEU A 454 21.71 10.82 20.74
C LEU A 454 21.59 9.52 19.95
N GLY A 455 20.82 8.54 20.44
CA GLY A 455 20.59 7.28 19.73
C GLY A 455 19.83 7.46 18.40
N ALA A 456 18.91 8.43 18.31
CA ALA A 456 18.23 8.76 17.06
C ALA A 456 19.19 9.42 16.05
N ALA A 457 20.00 10.37 16.49
CA ALA A 457 21.00 11.03 15.66
C ALA A 457 22.07 10.03 15.17
N GLU A 458 22.57 9.15 16.04
CA GLU A 458 23.54 8.11 15.71
C GLU A 458 23.02 7.19 14.60
N ARG A 459 21.81 6.65 14.74
CA ARG A 459 21.21 5.78 13.71
C ARG A 459 20.97 6.50 12.38
N TYR A 460 20.51 7.74 12.43
CA TYR A 460 20.33 8.55 11.22
C TYR A 460 21.65 8.71 10.45
N LEU A 461 22.74 8.99 11.16
CA LEU A 461 24.08 9.14 10.60
C LEU A 461 24.67 7.81 10.13
N GLU A 462 24.48 6.73 10.90
CA GLU A 462 24.86 5.37 10.51
C GLU A 462 24.15 4.96 9.21
N CYS A 463 22.86 5.29 9.09
CA CYS A 463 22.08 5.03 7.88
C CYS A 463 22.67 5.72 6.64
N HIS A 464 23.06 6.98 6.76
CA HIS A 464 23.73 7.72 5.68
C HIS A 464 25.11 7.17 5.33
N LYS A 465 25.80 6.55 6.29
CA LYS A 465 27.10 5.91 6.08
C LYS A 465 26.97 4.54 5.41
N VAL A 466 25.97 3.75 5.79
CA VAL A 466 25.74 2.38 5.31
C VAL A 466 25.09 2.39 3.93
N MET A 467 24.09 3.23 3.71
CA MET A 467 23.33 3.24 2.47
C MET A 467 24.11 3.97 1.36
N GLY A 468 24.35 3.29 0.24
CA GLY A 468 25.11 3.85 -0.86
C GLY A 468 24.30 4.88 -1.67
N LYS A 469 24.85 6.09 -1.85
CA LYS A 469 24.28 7.17 -2.69
C LYS A 469 23.94 6.72 -4.13
N LYS A 470 24.66 5.73 -4.66
CA LYS A 470 24.42 5.17 -6.01
C LYS A 470 23.04 4.51 -6.15
N LEU A 471 22.54 3.88 -5.09
CA LEU A 471 21.29 3.10 -5.13
C LEU A 471 20.11 3.82 -4.44
N TYR A 472 20.40 4.58 -3.38
CA TYR A 472 19.40 5.23 -2.53
C TYR A 472 19.60 6.75 -2.41
N GLY A 473 20.23 7.38 -3.40
CA GLY A 473 20.57 8.81 -3.35
C GLY A 473 19.36 9.73 -3.25
N VAL A 474 18.24 9.36 -3.87
CA VAL A 474 16.98 10.13 -3.82
C VAL A 474 16.41 10.10 -2.41
N GLU A 475 16.29 8.91 -1.83
CA GLU A 475 15.75 8.71 -0.49
C GLU A 475 16.61 9.36 0.60
N LEU A 476 17.94 9.32 0.44
CA LEU A 476 18.86 10.03 1.34
C LEU A 476 18.75 11.56 1.20
N ALA A 477 18.51 12.08 0.00
CA ALA A 477 18.30 13.51 -0.21
C ALA A 477 16.97 13.99 0.38
N GLU A 478 15.90 13.22 0.23
CA GLU A 478 14.60 13.47 0.87
C GLU A 478 14.73 13.52 2.39
N ALA A 479 15.45 12.55 2.99
CA ALA A 479 15.69 12.53 4.42
C ALA A 479 16.51 13.72 4.91
N ARG A 480 17.54 14.12 4.15
CA ARG A 480 18.33 15.33 4.43
C ARG A 480 17.44 16.58 4.42
N ALA A 481 16.56 16.71 3.44
CA ALA A 481 15.64 17.85 3.35
C ALA A 481 14.71 17.97 4.58
N LEU A 482 14.33 16.85 5.21
CA LEU A 482 13.57 16.86 6.45
C LEU A 482 14.34 17.48 7.63
N ILE A 483 15.66 17.25 7.69
CA ILE A 483 16.52 17.90 8.71
C ILE A 483 16.74 19.38 8.38
N GLU A 484 16.92 19.71 7.10
CA GLU A 484 17.02 21.10 6.64
C GLU A 484 15.76 21.92 6.94
N ALA A 485 14.59 21.26 7.05
CA ALA A 485 13.33 21.89 7.42
C ALA A 485 13.15 22.15 8.94
N PHE A 486 14.10 21.77 9.80
CA PHE A 486 14.00 21.98 11.26
C PHE A 486 13.71 23.44 11.67
N PRO A 487 14.30 24.48 11.05
CA PRO A 487 13.95 25.87 11.36
C PRO A 487 12.46 26.18 11.16
N MET A 488 11.83 25.58 10.15
CA MET A 488 10.40 25.76 9.91
C MET A 488 9.54 24.95 10.87
N VAL A 489 9.97 23.73 11.20
CA VAL A 489 9.23 22.81 12.08
C VAL A 489 9.20 23.31 13.52
N PHE A 490 10.30 23.86 14.01
CA PHE A 490 10.43 24.33 15.40
C PHE A 490 10.18 25.84 15.56
N ALA A 491 9.72 26.52 14.51
CA ALA A 491 9.42 27.94 14.54
C ALA A 491 8.43 28.26 15.67
N GLY A 492 8.84 29.16 16.58
CA GLY A 492 8.03 29.57 17.72
C GLY A 492 8.13 28.66 18.96
N ASP A 493 8.95 27.60 18.95
CA ASP A 493 9.31 26.89 20.18
C ASP A 493 10.29 27.74 21.01
N PRO A 494 10.11 27.84 22.35
CA PRO A 494 11.02 28.62 23.21
C PRO A 494 12.48 28.19 23.16
N GLU A 495 12.77 26.94 22.78
CA GLU A 495 14.12 26.39 22.64
C GLU A 495 14.51 26.18 21.16
N GLU A 496 13.81 26.84 20.22
CA GLU A 496 14.03 26.74 18.76
C GLU A 496 15.51 26.78 18.37
N ALA A 497 16.26 27.75 18.91
CA ALA A 497 17.69 27.91 18.58
C ALA A 497 18.51 26.64 18.89
N ALA A 498 18.23 25.98 20.03
CA ALA A 498 18.93 24.75 20.40
C ALA A 498 18.52 23.57 19.50
N LEU A 499 17.22 23.43 19.19
CA LEU A 499 16.69 22.36 18.35
C LEU A 499 17.18 22.46 16.90
N VAL A 500 17.19 23.68 16.35
CA VAL A 500 17.73 23.97 15.01
C VAL A 500 19.22 23.71 14.96
N GLN A 501 19.97 24.08 16.01
CA GLN A 501 21.42 23.87 16.05
C GLN A 501 21.80 22.38 16.13
N VAL A 502 20.96 21.53 16.75
CA VAL A 502 21.12 20.07 16.67
C VAL A 502 21.01 19.60 15.21
N GLY A 503 19.99 20.04 14.48
CA GLY A 503 19.83 19.73 13.05
C GLY A 503 21.03 20.20 12.21
N GLN A 504 21.51 21.42 12.44
CA GLN A 504 22.68 21.96 11.76
C GLN A 504 23.95 21.14 12.04
N THR A 505 24.14 20.67 13.28
CA THR A 505 25.30 19.85 13.67
C THR A 505 25.30 18.51 12.92
N VAL A 506 24.12 17.89 12.76
CA VAL A 506 23.95 16.68 11.94
C VAL A 506 24.31 16.93 10.47
N LEU A 507 23.83 18.05 9.90
CA LEU A 507 24.13 18.43 8.51
C LEU A 507 25.62 18.74 8.32
N ASP A 508 26.27 19.40 9.28
CA ASP A 508 27.70 19.73 9.22
C ASP A 508 28.59 18.47 9.20
N LEU A 509 28.20 17.41 9.90
CA LEU A 509 28.85 16.10 9.77
C LEU A 509 28.63 15.49 8.38
N MET A 510 27.40 15.55 7.85
CA MET A 510 27.08 15.03 6.51
C MET A 510 27.83 15.76 5.39
N ASP A 511 28.08 17.06 5.58
CA ASP A 511 28.84 17.91 4.67
C ASP A 511 30.37 17.82 4.88
N GLY A 512 30.82 17.01 5.84
CA GLY A 512 32.25 16.79 6.11
C GLY A 512 32.95 17.93 6.84
N LYS A 513 32.21 18.90 7.40
CA LYS A 513 32.77 19.95 8.26
C LYS A 513 33.15 19.40 9.64
N ILE A 514 32.41 18.40 10.12
CA ILE A 514 32.78 17.57 11.27
C ILE A 514 33.32 16.25 10.72
N VAL A 515 34.39 15.74 11.32
CA VAL A 515 35.12 14.56 10.80
C VAL A 515 34.64 13.24 11.43
N ASP A 516 34.11 13.29 12.66
CA ASP A 516 33.76 12.09 13.45
C ASP A 516 32.33 12.18 14.01
N ILE A 517 31.59 11.06 13.88
CA ILE A 517 30.26 10.86 14.47
C ILE A 517 30.33 11.10 15.98
N SER A 518 31.37 10.60 16.66
CA SER A 518 31.51 10.73 18.12
C SER A 518 31.56 12.20 18.55
N VAL A 519 32.27 13.04 17.79
CA VAL A 519 32.36 14.49 18.04
C VAL A 519 31.01 15.17 17.81
N CYS A 520 30.32 14.81 16.73
CA CYS A 520 28.98 15.29 16.43
C CYS A 520 28.00 14.97 17.58
N LEU A 521 27.97 13.72 18.06
CA LEU A 521 27.10 13.29 19.16
C LEU A 521 27.41 14.04 20.46
N VAL A 522 28.68 14.29 20.80
CA VAL A 522 29.04 15.09 21.98
C VAL A 522 28.54 16.54 21.86
N GLN A 523 28.60 17.14 20.66
CA GLN A 523 28.08 18.48 20.41
C GLN A 523 26.55 18.53 20.54
N ILE A 524 25.84 17.57 19.94
CA ILE A 524 24.38 17.41 20.09
C ILE A 524 24.01 17.28 21.57
N GLY A 525 24.71 16.42 22.31
CA GLY A 525 24.49 16.22 23.74
C GLY A 525 24.62 17.52 24.52
N ARG A 526 25.67 18.32 24.28
CA ARG A 526 25.88 19.62 24.96
C ARG A 526 24.79 20.64 24.63
N LEU A 527 24.35 20.69 23.38
CA LEU A 527 23.29 21.61 22.92
C LEU A 527 21.96 21.27 23.57
N TYR A 528 21.64 19.98 23.66
CA TYR A 528 20.33 19.50 24.07
C TYR A 528 20.20 19.21 25.58
N ASP A 529 21.29 18.95 26.31
CA ASP A 529 21.27 18.61 27.74
C ASP A 529 20.54 19.65 28.61
N ARG A 530 20.64 20.93 28.26
CA ARG A 530 19.89 22.01 28.95
C ARG A 530 18.39 21.97 28.70
N VAL A 531 17.97 21.58 27.49
CA VAL A 531 16.56 21.44 27.09
C VAL A 531 15.95 20.21 27.77
N GLY A 532 16.66 19.08 27.73
CA GLY A 532 16.23 17.83 28.35
C GLY A 532 16.04 17.95 29.87
N ARG A 533 16.94 18.64 30.58
CA ARG A 533 16.83 18.87 32.03
C ARG A 533 15.69 19.79 32.44
N LYS A 534 15.34 20.80 31.61
CA LYS A 534 14.20 21.68 31.89
C LYS A 534 12.87 20.95 31.74
N ALA A 535 12.77 20.04 30.78
CA ALA A 535 11.57 19.25 30.55
C ALA A 535 11.32 18.21 31.66
N THR A 536 12.38 17.53 32.15
CA THR A 536 12.26 16.56 33.26
C THR A 536 11.98 17.21 34.61
N ALA A 537 12.25 18.51 34.78
CA ALA A 537 11.91 19.26 35.98
C ALA A 537 10.46 19.80 35.99
N GLN A 538 9.76 19.76 34.85
CA GLN A 538 8.37 20.22 34.69
C GLN A 538 7.36 19.08 34.54
N ALA A 539 7.83 17.83 34.36
CA ALA A 539 7.05 16.60 34.42
C ALA A 539 7.08 16.02 35.84
#